data_AF-A0AAU2HH39-F1
#
_entry.id   AF-A0AAU2HH39-F1
#
_cell.length_a   1.000
_cell.length_b   1.000
_cell.length_c   1.000
_cell.angle_alpha   90.00
_cell.angle_beta   90.00
_cell.angle_gamma   90.00
#
_symmetry.space_group_name_H-M   'P 1'
#
loop_
_entity.id
_entity.type
_entity.pdbx_description
1 polymer ?
#
loop_
_entity_poly.entity_id
_entity_poly.type
_entity_poly.pdbx_seq_one_letter_code
_entity_poly.pdbx_strand_id
1 'polypeptide(L)'
;MGGLLDPLGSARVLGVHCGAVTDPARTVSELASGPSGTHCKPETLRLRLDQVGDGYGTPTAAASAALTLTARTEGIVLDPIYTGRAMAGLIAAVEDGDVVPGQRTVFLHSGVCPVSSVTRQRSRNWRRR
;
A
#
# COMPACT_ATOMS: atom_id res chain seq x y z
N MET A 1 8.96 -0.78 3.93
CA MET A 1 9.54 -1.90 3.16
C MET A 1 10.99 -2.18 3.51
N GLY A 2 11.93 -1.22 3.40
CA GLY A 2 13.37 -1.45 3.60
C GLY A 2 13.75 -2.31 4.81
N GLY A 3 13.32 -1.95 6.02
CA GLY A 3 13.63 -2.72 7.23
C GLY A 3 13.01 -4.13 7.32
N LEU A 4 12.03 -4.47 6.47
CA LEU A 4 11.46 -5.83 6.41
C LEU A 4 12.25 -6.76 5.49
N LEU A 5 13.02 -6.19 4.55
CA LEU A 5 13.76 -6.97 3.57
C LEU A 5 14.91 -7.77 4.21
N ASP A 6 15.49 -7.24 5.28
CA ASP A 6 16.58 -7.88 6.00
C ASP A 6 16.16 -9.18 6.71
N PRO A 7 15.12 -9.21 7.56
CA PRO A 7 14.69 -10.44 8.22
C PRO A 7 13.87 -11.40 7.33
N LEU A 8 13.18 -10.89 6.29
CA LEU A 8 12.20 -11.70 5.53
C LEU A 8 12.63 -12.01 4.09
N GLY A 9 13.57 -11.25 3.52
CA GLY A 9 13.98 -11.34 2.13
C GLY A 9 12.99 -10.70 1.14
N SER A 10 13.47 -10.32 -0.04
CA SER A 10 12.68 -9.63 -1.07
C SER A 10 11.56 -10.49 -1.68
N ALA A 11 11.71 -11.81 -1.69
CA ALA A 11 10.70 -12.72 -2.20
C ALA A 11 9.41 -12.74 -1.35
N ARG A 12 9.46 -12.36 -0.07
CA ARG A 12 8.32 -12.42 0.85
C ARG A 12 7.66 -11.08 1.14
N VAL A 13 8.29 -9.98 0.72
CA VAL A 13 7.81 -8.62 0.99
C VAL A 13 7.30 -8.01 -0.30
N LEU A 14 5.97 -7.86 -0.40
CA LEU A 14 5.32 -7.12 -1.47
C LEU A 14 5.17 -5.64 -1.06
N GLY A 15 5.80 -4.74 -1.79
CA GLY A 15 5.61 -3.31 -1.63
C GLY A 15 4.56 -2.77 -2.60
N VAL A 16 3.77 -1.79 -2.16
CA VAL A 16 2.84 -1.04 -3.03
C VAL A 16 3.29 0.40 -3.11
N HIS A 17 3.57 0.88 -4.32
CA HIS A 17 4.08 2.22 -4.53
C HIS A 17 2.96 3.27 -4.48
N CYS A 18 3.19 4.33 -3.71
CA CYS A 18 2.22 5.41 -3.50
C CYS A 18 2.52 6.67 -4.35
N GLY A 19 3.52 6.64 -5.25
CA GLY A 19 3.84 7.76 -6.13
C GLY A 19 4.78 8.82 -5.55
N ALA A 20 5.26 8.67 -4.31
CA ALA A 20 6.03 9.71 -3.61
C ALA A 20 7.47 9.89 -4.15
N VAL A 21 7.96 8.90 -4.91
CA VAL A 21 9.32 8.88 -5.47
C VAL A 21 9.25 8.41 -6.92
N THR A 22 10.20 8.83 -7.74
CA THR A 22 10.22 8.52 -9.18
C THR A 22 10.74 7.11 -9.49
N ASP A 23 11.71 6.61 -8.73
CA ASP A 23 12.28 5.27 -8.87
C ASP A 23 12.15 4.50 -7.54
N PRO A 24 11.00 3.86 -7.27
CA PRO A 24 10.79 3.17 -6.00
C PRO A 24 11.71 1.97 -5.80
N ALA A 25 12.12 1.29 -6.86
CA ALA A 25 12.99 0.13 -6.75
C ALA A 25 14.39 0.53 -6.29
N ARG A 26 14.97 1.57 -6.91
CA ARG A 26 16.25 2.14 -6.46
C ARG A 26 16.16 2.70 -5.06
N THR A 27 15.15 3.52 -4.77
CA THR A 27 15.00 4.11 -3.43
C THR A 27 14.92 3.04 -2.33
N VAL A 28 14.15 1.97 -2.55
CA VAL A 28 14.04 0.88 -1.57
C VAL A 28 15.34 0.09 -1.46
N SER A 29 16.01 -0.19 -2.57
CA SER A 29 17.32 -0.86 -2.60
C SER A 29 18.37 -0.10 -1.79
N GLU A 30 18.43 1.22 -1.96
CA GLU A 30 19.36 2.09 -1.22
C GLU A 30 19.03 2.11 0.27
N LEU A 31 17.76 2.26 0.63
CA LEU A 31 17.30 2.22 2.02
C LEU A 31 17.56 0.87 2.70
N ALA A 32 17.44 -0.24 1.95
CA ALA A 32 17.71 -1.58 2.45
C ALA A 32 19.21 -1.83 2.65
N SER A 33 20.07 -1.15 1.90
CA SER A 33 21.53 -1.32 1.92
C SER A 33 22.23 -0.44 2.96
N GLY A 34 21.52 0.02 4.00
CA GLY A 34 22.12 0.75 5.12
C GLY A 34 23.19 -0.05 5.88
N PRO A 35 23.86 0.54 6.89
CA PRO A 35 25.08 -0.01 7.53
C PRO A 35 25.00 -1.46 8.05
N SER A 36 23.79 -1.95 8.34
CA SER A 36 23.53 -3.31 8.80
C SER A 36 22.49 -4.04 7.96
N GLY A 37 22.13 -3.51 6.78
CA GLY A 37 20.99 -3.99 6.00
C GLY A 37 21.39 -4.91 4.85
N THR A 38 20.48 -5.81 4.50
CA THR A 38 20.63 -6.71 3.34
C THR A 38 20.71 -5.93 2.02
N HIS A 39 21.81 -6.10 1.30
CA HIS A 39 21.95 -5.59 -0.06
C HIS A 39 21.01 -6.34 -1.01
N CYS A 40 20.02 -5.64 -1.56
CA CYS A 40 19.01 -6.20 -2.44
C CYS A 40 19.05 -5.48 -3.77
N LYS A 41 19.16 -6.20 -4.90
CA LYS A 41 19.13 -5.57 -6.22
C LYS A 41 17.72 -5.02 -6.51
N PRO A 42 17.57 -3.82 -7.11
CA PRO A 42 16.25 -3.23 -7.39
C PRO A 42 15.29 -4.17 -8.14
N GLU A 43 15.82 -5.00 -9.04
CA GLU A 43 15.02 -5.88 -9.90
C GLU A 43 14.45 -7.09 -9.17
N THR A 44 14.96 -7.42 -7.98
CA THR A 44 14.45 -8.54 -7.17
C THR A 44 13.37 -8.12 -6.18
N LEU A 45 13.06 -6.82 -6.11
CA LEU A 45 12.01 -6.29 -5.26
C LEU A 45 10.64 -6.55 -5.87
N ARG A 46 9.74 -7.12 -5.08
CA ARG A 46 8.32 -7.25 -5.45
C ARG A 46 7.62 -5.93 -5.19
N LEU A 47 7.34 -5.17 -6.24
CA LEU A 47 6.71 -3.85 -6.17
C LEU A 47 5.50 -3.76 -7.11
N ARG A 48 4.34 -3.39 -6.56
CA ARG A 48 3.15 -2.98 -7.33
C ARG A 48 3.21 -1.49 -7.62
N LEU A 49 3.22 -1.13 -8.91
CA LEU A 49 3.27 0.27 -9.39
C LEU A 49 1.92 0.75 -9.96
N ASP A 50 0.97 -0.16 -10.10
CA ASP A 50 -0.35 0.01 -10.71
C ASP A 50 -1.36 0.75 -9.83
N GLN A 51 -1.05 0.96 -8.55
CA GLN A 51 -1.95 1.65 -7.60
C GLN A 51 -1.68 3.15 -7.49
N VAL A 52 -0.77 3.69 -8.30
CA VAL A 52 -0.30 5.09 -8.18
C VAL A 52 -1.34 6.11 -8.66
N GLY A 53 -2.10 5.78 -9.71
CA GLY A 53 -3.04 6.70 -10.35
C GLY A 53 -2.37 8.00 -10.81
N ASP A 54 -3.01 9.14 -10.55
CA ASP A 54 -2.55 10.48 -10.94
C ASP A 54 -1.34 11.01 -10.14
N GLY A 55 -0.67 10.14 -9.37
CA GLY A 55 0.50 10.49 -8.57
C GLY A 55 0.21 10.59 -7.07
N TYR A 56 1.22 11.00 -6.32
CA TYR A 56 1.16 11.07 -4.86
C TYR A 56 0.15 12.11 -4.36
N GLY A 57 -0.58 11.77 -3.29
CA GLY A 57 -1.56 12.66 -2.66
C GLY A 57 -2.95 12.64 -3.30
N THR A 58 -3.13 11.98 -4.45
CA THR A 58 -4.44 11.87 -5.12
C THR A 58 -5.10 10.51 -4.82
N PRO A 59 -6.27 10.46 -4.17
CA PRO A 59 -6.97 9.19 -3.97
C PRO A 59 -7.32 8.50 -5.29
N THR A 60 -7.13 7.19 -5.39
CA THR A 60 -7.54 6.40 -6.56
C THR A 60 -8.91 5.75 -6.33
N ALA A 61 -9.60 5.37 -7.41
CA ALA A 61 -10.87 4.63 -7.31
C ALA A 61 -10.68 3.29 -6.59
N ALA A 62 -9.57 2.58 -6.89
CA ALA A 62 -9.21 1.33 -6.25
C ALA A 62 -8.96 1.51 -4.73
N ALA A 63 -8.22 2.55 -4.34
CA ALA A 63 -8.02 2.87 -2.92
C ALA A 63 -9.34 3.21 -2.21
N SER A 64 -10.24 3.93 -2.87
CA SER A 64 -11.56 4.29 -2.32
C SER A 64 -12.47 3.05 -2.13
N ALA A 65 -12.41 2.11 -3.07
CA ALA A 65 -13.11 0.83 -2.96
C ALA A 65 -12.54 -0.03 -1.83
N ALA A 66 -11.21 -0.13 -1.75
CA ALA A 66 -10.49 -0.85 -0.69
C ALA A 66 -10.83 -0.30 0.71
N LEU A 67 -10.80 1.03 0.88
CA LEU A 67 -11.25 1.72 2.10
C LEU A 67 -12.65 1.27 2.52
N THR A 68 -13.60 1.32 1.60
CA THR A 68 -15.00 0.99 1.88
C THR A 68 -15.17 -0.47 2.21
N LEU A 69 -14.49 -1.36 1.48
CA LEU A 69 -14.54 -2.81 1.70
C LEU A 69 -13.99 -3.14 3.09
N THR A 70 -12.76 -2.74 3.38
CA THR A 70 -12.07 -3.05 4.64
C THR A 70 -12.79 -2.48 5.85
N ALA A 71 -13.35 -1.26 5.76
CA ALA A 71 -14.13 -0.69 6.85
C ALA A 71 -15.42 -1.47 7.09
N ARG A 72 -16.07 -2.00 6.05
CA ARG A 72 -17.34 -2.73 6.15
C ARG A 72 -17.18 -4.18 6.59
N THR A 73 -16.08 -4.83 6.22
CA THR A 73 -15.87 -6.26 6.53
C THR A 73 -15.09 -6.46 7.82
N GLU A 74 -14.02 -5.67 8.03
CA GLU A 74 -13.10 -5.87 9.15
C GLU A 74 -13.20 -4.78 10.23
N GLY A 75 -13.95 -3.70 9.98
CA GLY A 75 -14.00 -2.55 10.89
C GLY A 75 -12.68 -1.78 10.98
N ILE A 76 -11.77 -1.98 10.04
CA ILE A 76 -10.45 -1.31 10.00
C ILE A 76 -10.55 -0.04 9.15
N VAL A 77 -10.09 1.07 9.70
CA VAL A 77 -10.03 2.36 8.99
C VAL A 77 -8.66 2.52 8.34
N LEU A 78 -8.65 2.80 7.05
CA LEU A 78 -7.44 3.09 6.28
C LEU A 78 -7.42 4.58 5.89
N ASP A 79 -6.26 5.07 5.46
CA ASP A 79 -6.11 6.39 4.84
C ASP A 79 -6.12 6.27 3.29
N PRO A 80 -6.55 7.31 2.55
CA PRO A 80 -6.71 7.22 1.10
C PRO A 80 -5.38 7.27 0.31
N ILE A 81 -4.26 7.61 0.93
CA ILE A 81 -2.99 7.87 0.24
C ILE A 81 -2.02 6.69 0.37
N TYR A 82 -1.90 6.11 1.57
CA TYR A 82 -0.95 5.06 1.87
C TYR A 82 -1.64 3.71 2.07
N THR A 83 -2.32 3.53 3.20
CA THR A 83 -2.83 2.23 3.61
C THR A 83 -4.02 1.76 2.75
N GLY A 84 -4.80 2.69 2.20
CA GLY A 84 -5.82 2.41 1.19
C GLY A 84 -5.24 1.91 -0.13
N ARG A 85 -4.10 2.46 -0.58
CA ARG A 85 -3.38 1.95 -1.76
C ARG A 85 -2.72 0.61 -1.49
N ALA A 86 -2.11 0.46 -0.32
CA ALA A 86 -1.54 -0.83 0.09
C ALA A 86 -2.60 -1.94 0.10
N MET A 87 -3.80 -1.63 0.62
CA MET A 87 -4.91 -2.58 0.61
C MET A 87 -5.44 -2.84 -0.82
N ALA A 88 -5.57 -1.80 -1.65
CA ALA A 88 -5.95 -1.98 -3.05
C ALA A 88 -4.94 -2.87 -3.80
N GLY A 89 -3.64 -2.69 -3.56
CA GLY A 89 -2.59 -3.53 -4.12
C GLY A 89 -2.64 -4.97 -3.60
N LEU A 90 -3.01 -5.18 -2.33
CA LEU A 90 -3.23 -6.52 -1.78
C LEU A 90 -4.45 -7.21 -2.43
N ILE A 91 -5.56 -6.50 -2.58
CA ILE A 91 -6.75 -7.02 -3.27
C ILE A 91 -6.39 -7.41 -4.70
N ALA A 92 -5.71 -6.54 -5.44
CA ALA A 92 -5.26 -6.84 -6.79
C ALA A 92 -4.28 -8.02 -6.83
N ALA A 93 -3.40 -8.19 -5.82
CA ALA A 93 -2.51 -9.34 -5.74
C ALA A 93 -3.25 -10.66 -5.49
N VAL A 94 -4.39 -10.62 -4.80
CA VAL A 94 -5.29 -11.78 -4.66
C VAL A 94 -6.00 -12.08 -5.98
N GLU A 95 -6.51 -11.05 -6.67
CA GLU A 95 -7.18 -11.18 -7.97
C GLU A 95 -6.23 -11.74 -9.05
N ASP A 96 -4.97 -11.31 -9.04
CA ASP A 96 -3.92 -11.79 -9.95
C ASP A 96 -3.36 -13.18 -9.57
N GLY A 97 -3.75 -13.73 -8.42
CA GLY A 97 -3.30 -15.03 -7.93
C GLY A 97 -1.88 -15.05 -7.34
N ASP A 98 -1.27 -13.89 -7.10
CA ASP A 98 0.02 -13.76 -6.40
C ASP A 98 -0.12 -14.06 -4.89
N VAL A 99 -1.31 -13.78 -4.33
CA VAL A 99 -1.70 -14.18 -2.98
C VAL A 99 -2.86 -15.17 -3.07
N VAL A 100 -2.65 -16.41 -2.63
CA VAL A 100 -3.66 -17.48 -2.77
C VAL A 100 -4.28 -17.89 -1.43
N PRO A 101 -5.52 -18.41 -1.42
CA PRO A 101 -6.15 -18.94 -0.22
C PRO A 101 -5.26 -19.98 0.50
N GLY A 102 -5.20 -19.89 1.83
CA GLY A 102 -4.37 -20.75 2.67
C GLY A 102 -2.94 -20.26 2.89
N GLN A 103 -2.48 -19.26 2.13
CA GLN A 103 -1.22 -18.56 2.45
C GLN A 103 -1.42 -17.59 3.62
N ARG A 104 -0.45 -17.57 4.54
CA ARG A 104 -0.43 -16.61 5.65
C ARG A 104 0.13 -15.29 5.15
N THR A 105 -0.76 -14.32 4.96
CA THR A 105 -0.40 -12.97 4.52
C THR A 105 -0.56 -12.00 5.68
N VAL A 106 0.46 -11.19 5.91
CA VAL A 106 0.44 -10.13 6.93
C VAL A 106 0.32 -8.79 6.22
N PHE A 107 -0.78 -8.08 6.51
CA PHE A 107 -0.95 -6.70 6.07
C PHE A 107 -0.36 -5.74 7.11
N LEU A 108 0.64 -4.95 6.72
CA LEU A 108 1.22 -3.92 7.58
C LEU A 108 0.39 -2.62 7.46
N HIS A 109 -0.49 -2.39 8.42
CA HIS A 109 -1.19 -1.13 8.56
C HIS A 109 -0.23 -0.06 9.14
N SER A 110 0.40 0.74 8.27
CA SER A 110 1.41 1.74 8.65
C SER A 110 0.86 2.98 9.37
N GLY A 111 -0.42 2.96 9.76
CA GLY A 111 -1.12 4.05 10.42
C GLY A 111 -2.02 4.84 9.47
N VAL A 112 -2.64 5.87 10.03
CA VAL A 112 -3.57 6.75 9.34
C VAL A 112 -2.98 8.16 9.25
N CYS A 113 -3.03 8.78 8.06
CA CYS A 113 -2.81 10.22 7.96
C CYS A 113 -4.04 10.92 8.56
N PRO A 114 -3.89 11.85 9.52
CA PRO A 114 -5.02 12.59 10.07
C PRO A 114 -5.84 13.23 8.94
N VAL A 115 -7.16 13.05 8.99
CA VAL A 115 -8.12 13.43 7.93
C VAL A 115 -8.16 14.94 7.62
N SER A 116 -7.38 15.77 8.35
CA SER A 116 -7.30 17.22 8.16
C SER A 116 -6.44 17.65 6.98
N SER A 117 -5.55 16.79 6.45
CA SER A 117 -4.56 17.18 5.44
C SER A 117 -5.00 16.96 3.99
N VAL A 118 -6.02 16.15 3.74
CA VAL A 118 -6.49 15.80 2.39
C VAL A 118 -8.01 15.87 2.32
N THR A 119 -8.49 17.03 1.86
CA THR A 119 -9.77 17.27 1.19
C THR A 119 -11.05 16.71 1.82
N ARG A 120 -11.93 17.65 2.24
CA ARG A 120 -13.36 17.48 2.49
C ARG A 120 -14.05 16.72 1.34
N GLN A 121 -14.11 15.40 1.42
CA GLN A 121 -14.94 14.59 0.55
C GLN A 121 -16.40 14.86 0.94
N ARG A 122 -17.14 15.49 0.02
CA ARG A 122 -18.52 15.96 0.23
C ARG A 122 -19.42 14.84 0.76
N SER A 123 -19.78 14.91 2.04
CA SER A 123 -21.03 14.36 2.55
C SER A 123 -22.18 15.23 2.05
N ARG A 124 -22.81 14.86 0.92
CA ARG A 124 -24.02 15.57 0.46
C ARG A 124 -25.34 14.83 0.67
N ASN A 125 -25.35 13.56 1.08
CA ASN A 125 -26.59 12.77 1.11
C ASN A 125 -26.92 12.04 2.42
N TRP A 126 -26.29 12.37 3.56
CA TRP A 126 -26.58 11.68 4.84
C TRP A 126 -27.74 12.26 5.66
N ARG A 127 -28.56 13.14 5.07
CA ARG A 127 -29.79 13.69 5.72
C ARG A 127 -30.99 13.61 4.80
N ARG A 128 -31.37 12.41 4.36
CA ARG A 128 -32.75 12.10 3.91
C ARG A 128 -32.99 10.60 4.01
N ARG A 129 -33.29 10.09 5.21
CA ARG A 129 -34.31 9.07 5.51
C ARG A 129 -34.65 9.17 6.99
#